data_AF-A0A0S8H5T8-F1
#
_entry.id   AF-A0A0S8H5T8-F1
#
_cell.length_a   1.000
_cell.length_b   1.000
_cell.length_c   1.000
_cell.angle_alpha   90.00
_cell.angle_beta   90.00
_cell.angle_gamma   90.00
#
_symmetry.space_group_name_H-M   'P 1'
#
loop_
_entity.id
_entity.type
_entity.pdbx_description
1 polymer ?
#
loop_
_entity_poly.entity_id
_entity_poly.type
_entity_poly.pdbx_seq_one_letter_code
_entity_poly.pdbx_strand_id
1 'polypeptide(L)' 'MRENILIRIFKFYYEGFRNMTVGKKLWLIIFIKLFVFLIILKLIFFPDFLKTRFKSDRERSNYVIEQLTK' A
#
# COMPACT_ATOMS: atom_id res chain seq x y z
N MET A 1 36.24 4.71 -19.62
CA MET A 1 35.50 4.64 -18.34
C MET A 1 35.06 3.20 -18.12
N ARG A 2 35.47 2.58 -17.01
CA ARG A 2 35.05 1.22 -16.65
C ARG A 2 33.54 1.29 -16.40
N GLU A 3 32.71 0.70 -17.26
CA GLU A 3 31.27 0.69 -17.00
C GLU A 3 31.05 0.07 -15.61
N ASN A 4 30.38 0.81 -14.72
CA ASN A 4 30.03 0.29 -13.41
C ASN A 4 29.14 -0.93 -13.61
N ILE A 5 29.60 -2.10 -13.16
CA ILE A 5 28.88 -3.38 -13.28
C ILE A 5 27.44 -3.26 -12.78
N LEU A 6 27.22 -2.46 -11.74
CA LEU A 6 25.89 -2.12 -11.20
C LEU A 6 24.97 -1.48 -12.24
N ILE A 7 25.47 -0.55 -13.05
CA ILE A 7 24.70 0.13 -14.11
C ILE A 7 24.33 -0.89 -15.19
N ARG A 8 25.23 -1.80 -15.54
CA ARG A 8 24.99 -2.83 -16.55
C ARG A 8 23.94 -3.84 -16.09
N ILE A 9 24.00 -4.27 -14.83
CA ILE A 9 22.99 -5.15 -14.23
C ILE A 9 21.62 -4.45 -14.21
N PHE A 10 21.56 -3.19 -13.76
CA PHE A 10 20.31 -2.42 -13.78
C PHE A 10 19.71 -2.30 -15.18
N LYS A 11 20.52 -1.92 -16.18
CA LYS A 11 20.07 -1.82 -17.57
C LYS A 11 19.54 -3.14 -18.11
N PHE A 12 20.19 -4.26 -17.80
CA PHE A 12 19.72 -5.59 -18.22
C PHE A 12 18.30 -5.89 -17.70
N TYR A 13 18.05 -5.68 -16.40
CA TYR A 13 16.72 -5.89 -15.83
C TYR A 13 15.70 -4.90 -16.36
N TYR A 14 16.08 -3.63 -16.52
CA TYR A 14 15.20 -2.59 -17.05
C TYR A 14 14.80 -2.86 -18.50
N GLU A 15 15.76 -3.17 -19.37
CA GLU A 15 15.53 -3.49 -20.78
C GLU A 15 14.76 -4.80 -20.93
N GLY A 16 15.11 -5.82 -20.15
CA GLY A 16 14.36 -7.08 -20.10
C GLY A 16 12.89 -6.84 -19.73
N PHE A 17 12.64 -6.13 -18.62
CA PHE A 17 11.28 -5.81 -18.20
C PHE A 17 10.53 -4.93 -19.21
N ARG A 18 11.20 -3.97 -19.85
CA ARG A 18 10.61 -3.11 -20.87
C ARG A 18 10.21 -3.88 -22.13
N ASN A 19 10.96 -4.90 -22.52
CA ASN A 19 10.66 -5.71 -23.71
C ASN A 19 9.68 -6.86 -23.44
N MET A 20 9.32 -7.12 -22.18
CA MET A 20 8.35 -8.16 -21.82
C MET A 20 6.90 -7.72 -22.05
N THR A 21 6.15 -8.48 -22.83
CA THR A 21 4.70 -8.27 -23.02
C THR A 21 3.87 -9.01 -21.95
N VAL A 22 4.23 -10.27 -21.66
CA VAL A 22 3.54 -11.11 -20.65
C VAL A 22 3.93 -10.71 -19.23
N GLY A 23 5.23 -10.47 -18.99
CA GLY A 23 5.74 -10.10 -17.66
C GLY A 23 5.09 -8.82 -17.09
N LYS A 24 4.87 -7.80 -17.94
CA LYS A 24 4.16 -6.58 -17.54
C LYS A 24 2.73 -6.84 -17.10
N LYS A 25 2.01 -7.72 -17.82
CA LYS A 25 0.64 -8.12 -17.45
C LYS A 25 0.62 -8.87 -16.12
N LEU A 26 1.59 -9.78 -15.90
CA LEU A 26 1.71 -10.48 -14.62
C LEU A 26 2.02 -9.53 -13.46
N TRP A 27 2.93 -8.58 -13.66
CA TRP A 27 3.21 -7.55 -12.66
C TRP A 27 1.99 -6.68 -12.35
N LEU A 28 1.20 -6.30 -13.35
CA LEU A 28 -0.05 -5.60 -13.14
C LEU A 28 -1.03 -6.44 -12.29
N ILE A 29 -1.16 -7.74 -12.57
CA ILE A 29 -1.98 -8.66 -11.77
C ILE A 29 -1.49 -8.71 -10.31
N ILE A 30 -0.16 -8.78 -10.10
CA ILE A 30 0.43 -8.77 -8.75
C ILE A 30 0.08 -7.47 -8.02
N PHE A 31 0.23 -6.30 -8.67
CA PHE A 31 -0.11 -5.01 -8.08
C PHE A 31 -1.60 -4.92 -7.71
N ILE A 32 -2.49 -5.36 -8.60
CA ILE A 32 -3.92 -5.40 -8.32
C ILE A 32 -4.21 -6.30 -7.13
N LYS A 33 -3.62 -7.50 -7.09
CA LYS A 33 -3.83 -8.46 -6.00
C LYS A 33 -3.34 -7.91 -4.66
N LEU A 34 -2.18 -7.26 -4.65
CA LEU A 34 -1.64 -6.59 -3.46
C LEU A 34 -2.54 -5.43 -3.00
N PHE A 35 -3.03 -4.61 -3.93
CA PHE A 35 -3.93 -3.52 -3.62
C PHE A 35 -5.25 -4.02 -3.01
N VAL A 36 -5.85 -5.05 -3.60
CA VAL A 36 -7.06 -5.69 -3.07
C VAL A 36 -6.81 -6.28 -1.68
N PHE A 37 -5.68 -6.97 -1.48
CA PHE A 37 -5.31 -7.51 -0.17
C PHE A 37 -5.19 -6.41 0.90
N LEU A 38 -4.53 -5.30 0.57
CA LEU A 38 -4.42 -4.14 1.47
C LEU A 38 -5.76 -3.51 1.80
N ILE A 39 -6.68 -3.40 0.83
CA ILE A 39 -8.03 -2.87 1.08
C ILE A 39 -8.82 -3.80 2.00
N ILE A 40 -8.80 -5.11 1.75
CA ILE A 40 -9.51 -6.09 2.57
C ILE A 40 -8.98 -6.03 4.01
N LEU A 41 -7.65 -6.02 4.18
CA LEU A 41 -7.02 -5.86 5.48
C LEU A 41 -7.48 -4.56 6.15
N LYS A 42 -7.48 -3.45 5.42
CA LYS A 42 -7.93 -2.16 5.95
C LYS A 42 -9.38 -2.22 6.42
N LEU A 43 -10.29 -2.78 5.62
CA LEU A 43 -11.72 -2.80 5.93
C LEU A 43 -12.04 -3.71 7.12
N ILE A 44 -11.35 -4.85 7.25
CA ILE A 44 -11.58 -5.80 8.35
C ILE A 44 -10.94 -5.30 9.65
N PHE A 45 -9.71 -4.78 9.60
CA PHE A 45 -8.96 -4.38 10.79
C PHE A 45 -9.24 -2.95 11.25
N PHE A 46 -9.73 -2.08 10.37
CA PHE A 46 -10.02 -0.67 10.68
C PHE A 46 -11.46 -0.29 10.30
N PRO A 47 -12.48 -0.89 10.93
CA PRO A 47 -13.84 -0.42 10.79
C PRO A 47 -13.96 1.02 11.32
N ASP A 48 -14.92 1.79 10.80
CA ASP A 48 -15.18 3.20 11.15
C ASP A 48 -15.83 3.31 12.56
N PHE A 49 -15.11 2.82 13.58
CA PHE A 49 -15.55 2.65 14.97
C PHE A 49 -16.02 3.98 15.59
N LEU A 50 -15.31 5.07 15.29
CA LEU A 50 -15.59 6.38 15.86
C LEU A 50 -16.84 7.05 15.29
N LYS A 51 -17.33 6.65 14.11
CA LYS A 51 -18.54 7.25 13.52
C LYS A 51 -19.84 6.59 13.97
N THR A 52 -19.78 5.35 14.47
CA THR A 52 -20.97 4.57 14.80
C THR A 52 -21.45 4.76 16.24
N ARG A 53 -20.61 5.31 17.14
CA ARG A 53 -20.91 5.43 18.57
C ARG A 53 -21.20 6.86 19.06
N PHE A 54 -20.90 7.88 18.27
CA PHE A 54 -20.92 9.27 18.72
C PHE A 54 -21.64 10.18 17.73
N LYS A 55 -22.47 11.10 18.23
CA LYS A 55 -23.28 12.00 17.40
C LYS A 55 -22.58 13.32 17.10
N SER A 56 -21.62 13.73 17.93
CA SER A 56 -20.87 14.99 17.81
C SER A 56 -19.38 14.74 17.69
N ASP A 57 -18.70 15.49 16.82
CA ASP A 57 -17.24 15.42 16.67
C ASP A 57 -16.49 15.80 17.96
N ARG A 58 -17.09 16.63 18.81
CA ARG A 58 -16.51 16.99 20.12
C ARG A 58 -16.49 15.79 21.08
N GLU A 59 -17.53 14.96 21.09
CA GLU A 59 -17.57 13.73 21.90
C GLU A 59 -16.56 12.70 21.39
N ARG A 60 -16.42 12.57 20.07
CA ARG A 60 -15.44 11.68 19.43
C ARG A 60 -14.01 12.05 19.84
N SER A 61 -13.68 13.34 19.76
CA SER A 61 -12.34 13.83 20.12
C SER A 61 -12.02 13.57 21.59
N ASN A 62 -12.96 13.85 22.49
CA ASN A 62 -12.76 13.64 23.93
C ASN A 62 -12.56 12.15 24.26
N TYR A 63 -13.33 11.26 23.66
CA TYR A 63 -13.19 9.81 23.85
C TYR A 63 -11.82 9.29 23.38
N VAL A 64 -11.33 9.75 22.23
CA VAL A 64 -10.00 9.36 21.72
C VAL A 64 -8.88 9.86 22.64
N ILE A 65 -8.98 11.10 23.12
CA ILE A 65 -7.99 11.68 24.05
C ILE A 65 -7.93 10.89 25.36
N GLU A 66 -9.09 10.52 25.91
CA GLU A 66 -9.17 9.74 27.14
C GLU A 66 -8.52 8.35 26.98
N GLN A 67 -8.75 7.65 25.85
CA GLN A 67 -8.15 6.34 25.60
C GLN A 67 -6.64 6.38 25.34
N LEU A 68 -6.11 7.48 24.77
CA LEU A 68 -4.67 7.63 24.50
C LEU A 68 -3.86 8.09 25.71
N THR A 69 -4.51 8.70 26.71
CA THR A 69 -3.85 9.22 27.91
C THR A 69 -3.95 8.23 29.09
N LYS A 70 -4.50 7.04 28.84
CA LYS A 70 -4.66 5.95 29.80
C LYS A 70 -3.55 4.92 29.64
#